data_AF-A0A9N7QE40-F1
#
_entry.id   AF-A0A9N7QE40-F1
#
_cell.length_a   1.000
_cell.length_b   1.000
_cell.length_c   1.000
_cell.angle_alpha   90.00
_cell.angle_beta   90.00
_cell.angle_gamma   90.00
#
_symmetry.space_group_name_H-M   'P 1'
#
loop_
_entity.id
_entity.type
_entity.pdbx_description
1 polymer ?
#
loop_
_entity_poly.entity_id
_entity_poly.type
_entity_poly.pdbx_seq_one_letter_code
_entity_poly.pdbx_strand_id
1 'polypeptide(L)'
;MILRFMLIISFVVAVGVICYCAFQPPIPVPAAITPSPNAYDDFIAAGNLMKDGDKIDYAVMSRHFSGRPIDHPYTLGEKTALLQDNQRALARLRLGLTHECVNPLSRTSDFGFSKLQPFHSLDRLLTLETQVQSAKGDYPAAMDSCLDRAQYGAVLIGDHTSVDVSRGLRFQRVSFTRGWDEMRDLNSQSAAHAALRLENIDRATAPLEAMRAEEKWAGLTAIQQLAVPPNRRQDPFFRAFQRSNERHFADEMDLLIQASRRPWSPAIKTAPAGLNPIYSLAQMLEPIDNNGFQYYHTAANRRLLLTALALNAYHGATGTYPASLSQLTPRYLSSVPRDPFSPSSSPLQYKQRGETYLLYSVGPDAKDNGGAAIITISVNHRPVTGAQKYFVKSDSVGDIVAGVNK
;
A
#
# COMPACT_ATOMS: atom_id res chain seq x y z
N MET A 1 9.05 47.51 37.71
CA MET A 1 10.23 46.69 38.10
C MET A 1 9.99 45.20 37.88
N ILE A 2 8.89 44.64 38.41
CA ILE A 2 8.52 43.22 38.28
C ILE A 2 8.42 42.75 36.82
N LEU A 3 7.76 43.50 35.93
CA LEU A 3 7.61 43.12 34.51
C LEU A 3 8.97 42.99 33.79
N ARG A 4 9.93 43.88 34.05
CA ARG A 4 11.28 43.80 33.47
C ARG A 4 12.04 42.57 34.00
N PHE A 5 11.91 42.25 35.29
CA PHE A 5 12.52 41.08 35.88
C PHE A 5 11.95 39.77 35.30
N MET A 6 10.62 39.70 35.12
CA MET A 6 9.96 38.55 34.47
C MET A 6 10.41 38.40 33.01
N LEU A 7 10.53 39.49 32.24
CA LEU A 7 11.02 39.44 30.86
C LEU A 7 12.47 38.94 30.77
N ILE A 8 13.34 39.35 31.70
CA ILE A 8 14.73 38.87 31.75
C ILE A 8 14.79 37.37 32.07
N ILE A 9 14.01 36.90 33.05
CA ILE A 9 13.94 35.46 33.38
C ILE A 9 13.45 34.67 32.16
N SER A 10 12.35 35.09 31.54
CA SER A 10 11.82 34.43 30.34
C SER A 10 12.84 34.38 29.21
N PHE A 11 13.60 35.46 29.00
CA PHE A 11 14.67 35.49 28.00
C PHE A 11 15.82 34.53 28.32
N VAL A 12 16.30 34.51 29.57
CA VAL A 12 17.36 33.58 30.00
C VAL A 12 16.92 32.12 29.87
N VAL A 13 15.68 31.81 30.26
CA VAL A 13 15.10 30.47 30.09
C VAL A 13 15.02 30.11 28.61
N ALA A 14 14.53 31.01 27.76
CA ALA A 14 14.45 30.77 26.32
C ALA A 14 15.82 30.50 25.68
N VAL A 15 16.83 31.31 26.01
CA VAL A 15 18.21 31.10 25.55
C VAL A 15 18.77 29.78 26.09
N GLY A 16 18.51 29.44 27.35
CA GLY A 16 18.91 28.17 27.95
C GLY A 16 18.31 26.96 27.24
N VAL A 17 17.03 27.00 26.89
CA VAL A 17 16.35 25.95 26.10
C VAL A 17 16.95 25.83 24.71
N ILE A 18 17.23 26.95 24.05
CA ILE A 18 17.83 26.96 22.70
C ILE A 18 19.23 26.35 22.75
N CYS A 19 20.08 26.77 23.69
CA CYS A 19 21.40 26.18 23.88
C CYS A 19 21.29 24.68 24.18
N TYR A 20 20.43 24.29 25.12
CA TYR A 20 20.20 22.87 25.44
C TYR A 20 19.85 22.08 24.18
N CYS A 21 18.83 22.50 23.41
CA CYS A 21 18.42 21.81 22.19
C CYS A 21 19.53 21.77 21.13
N ALA A 22 20.29 22.85 20.94
CA ALA A 22 21.35 22.97 19.94
C ALA A 22 22.55 22.05 20.18
N PHE A 23 22.85 21.74 21.44
CA PHE A 23 23.99 20.90 21.83
C PHE A 23 23.66 19.41 21.98
N GLN A 24 22.38 19.06 21.93
CA GLN A 24 21.97 17.65 21.97
C GLN A 24 22.35 16.94 20.64
N PRO A 25 22.86 15.70 20.70
CA PRO A 25 23.25 14.95 19.51
C PRO A 25 22.04 14.64 18.60
N PRO A 26 22.27 14.39 17.29
CA PRO A 26 21.26 13.80 16.44
C PRO A 26 20.86 12.42 16.98
N ILE A 27 19.61 12.05 16.74
CA ILE A 27 19.11 10.68 16.93
C ILE A 27 19.84 9.78 15.92
N PRO A 28 20.52 8.72 16.37
CA PRO A 28 21.19 7.80 15.46
C PRO A 28 20.14 7.05 14.63
N VAL A 29 20.26 7.11 13.29
CA VAL A 29 19.45 6.30 12.38
C VAL A 29 20.19 4.99 12.11
N PRO A 30 19.57 3.82 12.36
CA PRO A 30 20.19 2.54 12.09
C PRO A 30 20.38 2.34 10.58
N ALA A 31 21.54 1.81 10.19
CA ALA A 31 21.76 1.40 8.80
C ALA A 31 20.78 0.30 8.41
N ALA A 32 20.30 0.32 7.17
CA ALA A 32 19.52 -0.78 6.62
C ALA A 32 20.44 -2.01 6.40
N ILE A 33 20.01 -3.19 6.85
CA ILE A 33 20.73 -4.44 6.61
C ILE A 33 20.16 -5.03 5.32
N THR A 34 20.96 -5.03 4.25
CA THR A 34 20.53 -5.57 2.96
C THR A 34 20.78 -7.07 2.88
N PRO A 35 19.78 -7.89 2.50
CA PRO A 35 19.98 -9.30 2.26
C PRO A 35 20.87 -9.54 1.03
N SER A 36 21.39 -10.76 0.90
CA SER A 36 22.12 -11.19 -0.30
C SER A 36 21.69 -12.62 -0.67
N PRO A 37 20.97 -12.82 -1.78
CA PRO A 37 20.53 -11.83 -2.77
C PRO A 37 19.44 -10.87 -2.24
N ASN A 38 19.28 -9.71 -2.90
CA ASN A 38 18.27 -8.70 -2.58
C ASN A 38 17.34 -8.45 -3.77
N ALA A 39 16.03 -8.55 -3.55
CA ALA A 39 15.02 -8.31 -4.58
C ALA A 39 15.08 -6.88 -5.15
N TYR A 40 15.52 -5.90 -4.36
CA TYR A 40 15.70 -4.51 -4.85
C TYR A 40 16.63 -4.46 -6.06
N ASP A 41 17.75 -5.17 -6.00
CA ASP A 41 18.74 -5.23 -7.10
C ASP A 41 18.17 -5.99 -8.31
N ASP A 42 17.35 -7.02 -8.06
CA ASP A 42 16.65 -7.74 -9.10
C ASP A 42 15.63 -6.85 -9.83
N PHE A 43 14.87 -6.02 -9.11
CA PHE A 43 13.90 -5.09 -9.71
C PHE A 43 14.58 -3.97 -10.50
N ILE A 44 15.68 -3.40 -9.99
CA ILE A 44 16.47 -2.44 -10.76
C ILE A 44 17.01 -3.09 -12.03
N ALA A 45 17.57 -4.30 -11.93
CA ALA A 45 18.05 -5.05 -13.09
C ALA A 45 16.93 -5.37 -14.09
N ALA A 46 15.74 -5.74 -13.62
CA ALA A 46 14.56 -5.99 -14.44
C ALA A 46 14.12 -4.71 -15.17
N GLY A 47 14.08 -3.58 -14.48
CA GLY A 47 13.76 -2.28 -15.08
C GLY A 47 14.77 -1.85 -16.14
N ASN A 48 16.06 -2.12 -15.94
CA ASN A 48 17.10 -1.83 -16.93
C ASN A 48 17.02 -2.74 -18.19
N LEU A 49 16.35 -3.88 -18.08
CA LEU A 49 16.08 -4.78 -19.22
C LEU A 49 14.83 -4.37 -20.01
N MET A 50 14.04 -3.42 -19.51
CA MET A 50 12.82 -2.97 -20.15
C MET A 50 13.10 -2.36 -21.53
N LYS A 51 12.27 -2.72 -22.49
CA LYS A 51 12.22 -2.12 -23.82
C LYS A 51 10.88 -1.43 -24.01
N ASP A 52 10.90 -0.25 -24.62
CA ASP A 52 9.70 0.50 -24.99
C ASP A 52 8.73 0.74 -23.82
N GLY A 53 9.26 1.09 -22.64
CA GLY A 53 8.45 1.35 -21.43
C GLY A 53 7.30 2.33 -21.66
N ASP A 54 7.54 3.43 -22.37
CA ASP A 54 6.49 4.42 -22.67
C ASP A 54 5.36 3.85 -23.56
N LYS A 55 5.69 2.92 -24.47
CA LYS A 55 4.68 2.22 -25.29
C LYS A 55 3.86 1.28 -24.43
N ILE A 56 4.49 0.55 -23.50
CA ILE A 56 3.81 -0.33 -22.56
C ILE A 56 2.87 0.47 -21.67
N ASP A 57 3.35 1.58 -21.11
CA ASP A 57 2.56 2.48 -20.27
C ASP A 57 1.30 2.94 -21.00
N TYR A 58 1.44 3.33 -22.27
CA TYR A 58 0.32 3.73 -23.11
C TYR A 58 -0.61 2.55 -23.45
N ALA A 59 -0.06 1.40 -23.84
CA ALA A 59 -0.81 0.22 -24.27
C ALA A 59 -1.77 -0.32 -23.20
N VAL A 60 -1.44 -0.13 -21.92
CA VAL A 60 -2.28 -0.64 -20.80
C VAL A 60 -3.32 0.36 -20.29
N MET A 61 -3.32 1.60 -20.79
CA MET A 61 -4.28 2.62 -20.36
C MET A 61 -5.71 2.26 -20.79
N SER A 62 -6.68 2.58 -19.93
CA SER A 62 -8.11 2.44 -20.24
C SER A 62 -8.70 3.67 -20.95
N ARG A 63 -7.99 4.80 -20.94
CA ARG A 63 -8.36 6.03 -21.64
C ARG A 63 -7.13 6.60 -22.34
N HIS A 64 -7.32 6.91 -23.62
CA HIS A 64 -6.33 7.54 -24.48
C HIS A 64 -6.67 9.04 -24.61
N PHE A 65 -5.67 9.90 -24.45
CA PHE A 65 -5.83 11.34 -24.54
C PHE A 65 -5.13 11.83 -25.81
N SER A 66 -5.83 12.64 -26.60
CA SER A 66 -5.29 13.19 -27.83
C SER A 66 -4.08 14.08 -27.59
N GLY A 67 -3.08 14.01 -28.49
CA GLY A 67 -1.91 14.90 -28.48
C GLY A 67 -0.64 14.35 -27.81
N ARG A 68 -0.56 13.04 -27.57
CA ARG A 68 0.70 12.36 -27.24
C ARG A 68 1.37 11.77 -28.50
N PRO A 69 2.70 11.55 -28.50
CA PRO A 69 3.41 10.99 -29.66
C PRO A 69 2.95 9.58 -30.06
N ILE A 70 2.36 8.84 -29.11
CA ILE A 70 1.83 7.49 -29.28
C ILE A 70 0.32 7.62 -29.05
N ASP A 71 -0.47 7.74 -30.12
CA ASP A 71 -1.91 8.04 -30.04
C ASP A 71 -2.76 7.05 -30.88
N HIS A 72 -2.56 5.75 -30.67
CA HIS A 72 -3.43 4.72 -31.26
C HIS A 72 -3.74 3.60 -30.25
N PRO A 73 -4.94 3.01 -30.27
CA PRO A 73 -5.23 1.82 -29.48
C PRO A 73 -4.35 0.64 -29.94
N TYR A 74 -3.65 0.01 -28.99
CA TYR A 74 -2.81 -1.17 -29.28
C TYR A 74 -3.67 -2.42 -29.47
N THR A 75 -3.46 -3.11 -30.59
CA THR A 75 -4.04 -4.42 -30.89
C THR A 75 -3.47 -5.52 -29.99
N LEU A 76 -4.16 -6.67 -29.90
CA LEU A 76 -3.65 -7.82 -29.15
C LEU A 76 -2.30 -8.32 -29.70
N GLY A 77 -2.10 -8.25 -31.03
CA GLY A 77 -0.84 -8.61 -31.66
C GLY A 77 0.31 -7.70 -31.22
N GLU A 78 0.11 -6.38 -31.22
CA GLU A 78 1.11 -5.42 -30.77
C GLU A 78 1.42 -5.55 -29.28
N LYS A 79 0.39 -5.75 -28.43
CA LYS A 79 0.58 -6.02 -27.00
C LYS A 79 1.37 -7.31 -26.77
N THR A 80 1.11 -8.35 -27.56
CA THR A 80 1.85 -9.61 -27.48
C THR A 80 3.31 -9.44 -27.91
N ALA A 81 3.58 -8.64 -28.95
CA ALA A 81 4.94 -8.32 -29.38
C ALA A 81 5.72 -7.54 -28.29
N LEU A 82 5.11 -6.49 -27.72
CA LEU A 82 5.70 -5.75 -26.59
C LEU A 82 6.04 -6.66 -25.40
N LEU A 83 5.13 -7.59 -25.07
CA LEU A 83 5.33 -8.58 -24.02
C LEU A 83 6.46 -9.56 -24.35
N GLN A 84 6.58 -9.98 -25.61
CA GLN A 84 7.64 -10.88 -26.07
C GLN A 84 9.03 -10.20 -26.00
N ASP A 85 9.12 -8.93 -26.38
CA ASP A 85 10.35 -8.14 -26.32
C ASP A 85 10.87 -7.94 -24.88
N ASN A 86 9.98 -8.05 -23.90
CA ASN A 86 10.24 -7.81 -22.47
C ASN A 86 10.26 -9.08 -21.61
N GLN A 87 10.31 -10.29 -22.20
CA GLN A 87 10.33 -11.56 -21.43
C GLN A 87 11.51 -11.64 -20.44
N ARG A 88 12.67 -11.09 -20.81
CA ARG A 88 13.84 -11.06 -19.92
C ARG A 88 13.61 -10.18 -18.69
N ALA A 89 12.92 -9.05 -18.85
CA ALA A 89 12.54 -8.18 -17.75
C ALA A 89 11.54 -8.86 -16.81
N LEU A 90 10.51 -9.54 -17.36
CA LEU A 90 9.55 -10.34 -16.58
C LEU A 90 10.23 -11.45 -15.79
N ALA A 91 11.11 -12.22 -16.42
CA ALA A 91 11.83 -13.31 -15.75
C ALA A 91 12.69 -12.77 -14.60
N ARG A 92 13.36 -11.63 -14.80
CA ARG A 92 14.19 -10.99 -13.76
C ARG A 92 13.34 -10.42 -12.62
N LEU A 93 12.18 -9.84 -12.91
CA LEU A 93 11.21 -9.40 -11.90
C LEU A 93 10.73 -10.59 -11.06
N ARG A 94 10.33 -11.68 -11.70
CA ARG A 94 9.81 -12.88 -11.01
C ARG A 94 10.87 -13.53 -10.13
N LEU A 95 12.14 -13.49 -10.54
CA LEU A 95 13.26 -13.89 -9.67
C LEU A 95 13.33 -13.00 -8.42
N GLY A 96 13.20 -11.68 -8.57
CA GLY A 96 13.15 -10.75 -7.43
C GLY A 96 12.00 -11.04 -6.46
N LEU A 97 10.84 -11.48 -6.95
CA LEU A 97 9.71 -11.88 -6.09
C LEU A 97 9.99 -13.10 -5.19
N THR A 98 11.09 -13.83 -5.44
CA THR A 98 11.52 -14.96 -4.60
C THR A 98 12.51 -14.57 -3.51
N HIS A 99 13.01 -13.34 -3.51
CA HIS A 99 14.00 -12.84 -2.55
C HIS A 99 13.38 -11.85 -1.56
N GLU A 100 14.04 -11.71 -0.42
CA GLU A 100 13.76 -10.62 0.52
C GLU A 100 14.15 -9.28 -0.11
N CYS A 101 13.38 -8.23 0.19
CA CYS A 101 13.59 -6.91 -0.40
C CYS A 101 13.83 -5.88 0.68
N VAL A 102 15.00 -5.24 0.62
CA VAL A 102 15.32 -4.06 1.44
C VAL A 102 15.81 -2.98 0.50
N ASN A 103 15.24 -1.78 0.56
CA ASN A 103 15.74 -0.66 -0.22
C ASN A 103 17.00 -0.07 0.47
N PRO A 104 18.21 -0.23 -0.11
CA PRO A 104 19.43 0.28 0.49
C PRO A 104 19.45 1.81 0.63
N LEU A 105 18.58 2.51 -0.10
CA LEU A 105 18.53 3.97 -0.14
C LEU A 105 17.49 4.57 0.81
N SER A 106 16.62 3.76 1.45
CA SER A 106 15.48 4.25 2.25
C SER A 106 15.91 5.19 3.39
N ARG A 107 17.13 5.00 3.91
CA ARG A 107 17.71 5.76 5.02
C ARG A 107 18.93 6.60 4.59
N THR A 108 19.02 7.02 3.33
CA THR A 108 20.17 7.79 2.78
C THR A 108 19.79 9.15 2.19
N SER A 109 20.80 9.99 1.89
CA SER A 109 20.64 11.33 1.26
C SER A 109 20.27 11.31 -0.21
N ASP A 110 20.34 10.14 -0.83
CA ASP A 110 19.92 9.93 -2.21
C ASP A 110 18.42 9.62 -2.29
N PHE A 111 17.62 10.31 -1.47
CA PHE A 111 16.16 10.29 -1.46
C PHE A 111 15.63 10.98 -2.73
N GLY A 112 15.99 10.43 -3.89
CA GLY A 112 15.64 10.95 -5.20
C GLY A 112 14.42 10.25 -5.76
N PHE A 113 13.39 11.02 -6.14
CA PHE A 113 12.27 10.52 -6.93
C PHE A 113 12.71 9.92 -8.29
N SER A 114 13.91 10.24 -8.77
CA SER A 114 14.45 9.83 -10.07
C SER A 114 14.79 8.34 -10.19
N LYS A 115 15.01 7.61 -9.08
CA LYS A 115 15.30 6.17 -9.10
C LYS A 115 14.05 5.28 -9.07
N LEU A 116 12.86 5.89 -9.11
CA LEU A 116 11.58 5.21 -8.98
C LEU A 116 10.97 4.74 -10.32
N GLN A 117 11.47 5.25 -11.45
CA GLN A 117 10.94 4.95 -12.78
C GLN A 117 10.97 3.45 -13.13
N PRO A 118 12.06 2.69 -12.85
CA PRO A 118 12.09 1.24 -13.05
C PRO A 118 10.91 0.49 -12.42
N PHE A 119 10.51 0.90 -11.21
CA PHE A 119 9.44 0.22 -10.47
C PHE A 119 8.07 0.41 -11.10
N HIS A 120 7.79 1.60 -11.65
CA HIS A 120 6.53 1.87 -12.34
C HIS A 120 6.41 1.06 -13.63
N SER A 121 7.45 1.06 -14.46
CA SER A 121 7.43 0.35 -15.75
C SER A 121 7.23 -1.16 -15.58
N LEU A 122 7.74 -1.74 -14.50
CA LEU A 122 7.53 -3.15 -14.16
C LEU A 122 6.06 -3.48 -13.78
N ASP A 123 5.39 -2.59 -13.03
CA ASP A 123 3.93 -2.69 -12.76
C ASP A 123 3.10 -2.66 -14.05
N ARG A 124 3.50 -1.80 -14.98
CA ARG A 124 2.86 -1.65 -16.28
C ARG A 124 3.06 -2.90 -17.14
N LEU A 125 4.24 -3.52 -17.09
CA LEU A 125 4.52 -4.77 -17.78
C LEU A 125 3.68 -5.95 -17.25
N LEU A 126 3.53 -6.10 -15.93
CA LEU A 126 2.62 -7.12 -15.37
C LEU A 126 1.15 -6.86 -15.72
N THR A 127 0.76 -5.58 -15.79
CA THR A 127 -0.58 -5.19 -16.27
C THR A 127 -0.77 -5.58 -17.74
N LEU A 128 0.25 -5.37 -18.59
CA LEU A 128 0.23 -5.77 -19.99
C LEU A 128 0.07 -7.29 -20.14
N GLU A 129 0.88 -8.06 -19.40
CA GLU A 129 0.80 -9.52 -19.41
C GLU A 129 -0.59 -10.00 -19.00
N THR A 130 -1.15 -9.46 -17.91
CA THR A 130 -2.52 -9.78 -17.47
C THR A 130 -3.55 -9.51 -18.58
N GLN A 131 -3.49 -8.36 -19.24
CA GLN A 131 -4.40 -8.02 -20.34
C GLN A 131 -4.24 -8.94 -21.55
N VAL A 132 -3.00 -9.30 -21.92
CA VAL A 132 -2.70 -10.19 -23.04
C VAL A 132 -3.23 -11.59 -22.78
N GLN A 133 -2.99 -12.16 -21.59
CA GLN A 133 -3.45 -13.51 -21.27
C GLN A 133 -4.98 -13.58 -21.18
N SER A 134 -5.60 -12.60 -20.53
CA SER A 134 -7.06 -12.50 -20.44
C SER A 134 -7.71 -12.39 -21.83
N ALA A 135 -7.13 -11.59 -22.73
CA ALA A 135 -7.60 -11.46 -24.11
C ALA A 135 -7.42 -12.72 -24.97
N LYS A 136 -6.50 -13.62 -24.58
CA LYS A 136 -6.32 -14.95 -25.18
C LYS A 136 -7.25 -16.02 -24.59
N GLY A 137 -8.00 -15.68 -23.53
CA GLY A 137 -8.81 -16.63 -22.78
C GLY A 137 -8.02 -17.50 -21.79
N ASP A 138 -6.74 -17.19 -21.54
CA ASP A 138 -5.92 -17.87 -20.52
C ASP A 138 -6.07 -17.14 -19.18
N TYR A 139 -7.24 -17.33 -18.55
CA TYR A 139 -7.57 -16.73 -17.26
C TYR A 139 -6.67 -17.20 -16.10
N PRO A 140 -6.22 -18.48 -16.03
CA PRO A 140 -5.23 -18.88 -15.04
C PRO A 140 -3.92 -18.09 -15.14
N ALA A 141 -3.35 -17.95 -16.35
CA ALA A 141 -2.12 -17.17 -16.53
C ALA A 141 -2.34 -15.66 -16.27
N ALA A 142 -3.52 -15.14 -16.64
CA ALA A 142 -3.91 -13.76 -16.33
C ALA A 142 -3.99 -13.53 -14.81
N MET A 143 -4.61 -14.44 -14.07
CA MET A 143 -4.68 -14.39 -12.61
C MET A 143 -3.28 -14.49 -12.00
N ASP A 144 -2.42 -15.37 -12.48
CA ASP A 144 -1.05 -15.49 -11.95
C ASP A 144 -0.23 -14.21 -12.16
N SER A 145 -0.35 -13.56 -13.32
CA SER A 145 0.29 -12.28 -13.61
C SER A 145 -0.28 -11.15 -12.73
N CYS A 146 -1.58 -11.20 -12.46
CA CYS A 146 -2.27 -10.29 -11.56
C CYS A 146 -1.78 -10.44 -10.10
N LEU A 147 -1.55 -11.68 -9.66
CA LEU A 147 -1.02 -12.01 -8.34
C LEU A 147 0.48 -11.73 -8.21
N ASP A 148 1.27 -11.89 -9.28
CA ASP A 148 2.68 -11.44 -9.32
C ASP A 148 2.77 -9.94 -9.02
N ARG A 149 1.85 -9.15 -9.61
CA ARG A 149 1.75 -7.71 -9.33
C ARG A 149 1.31 -7.41 -7.90
N ALA A 150 0.39 -8.19 -7.34
CA ALA A 150 -0.01 -8.03 -5.94
C ALA A 150 1.13 -8.36 -4.96
N GLN A 151 1.92 -9.40 -5.27
CA GLN A 151 3.11 -9.78 -4.52
C GLN A 151 4.18 -8.70 -4.65
N TYR A 152 4.40 -8.17 -5.85
CA TYR A 152 5.31 -7.05 -6.06
C TYR A 152 4.91 -5.83 -5.22
N GLY A 153 3.61 -5.52 -5.17
CA GLY A 153 3.09 -4.48 -4.28
C GLY A 153 3.29 -4.80 -2.80
N ALA A 154 3.14 -6.06 -2.38
CA ALA A 154 3.37 -6.49 -0.99
C ALA A 154 4.83 -6.26 -0.56
N VAL A 155 5.77 -6.60 -1.45
CA VAL A 155 7.20 -6.42 -1.24
C VAL A 155 7.53 -4.95 -0.99
N LEU A 156 6.92 -4.02 -1.74
CA LEU A 156 7.14 -2.58 -1.58
C LEU A 156 6.49 -1.94 -0.34
N ILE A 157 5.60 -2.64 0.38
CA ILE A 157 4.97 -2.13 1.61
C ILE A 157 5.88 -2.33 2.85
N GLY A 158 6.90 -3.19 2.76
CA GLY A 158 7.84 -3.50 3.84
C GLY A 158 8.86 -2.41 4.14
N ASP A 159 10.15 -2.80 4.24
CA ASP A 159 11.30 -1.94 4.58
C ASP A 159 11.64 -0.92 3.46
N HIS A 160 10.66 -0.08 3.15
CA HIS A 160 10.67 0.89 2.08
C HIS A 160 10.10 2.25 2.51
N THR A 161 10.28 3.26 1.66
CA THR A 161 9.84 4.63 1.95
C THR A 161 8.31 4.77 1.88
N SER A 162 7.74 5.83 2.47
CA SER A 162 6.29 6.13 2.38
C SER A 162 5.77 6.21 0.92
N VAL A 163 6.63 6.61 -0.02
CA VAL A 163 6.35 6.63 -1.46
C VAL A 163 6.23 5.22 -2.03
N ASP A 164 7.12 4.32 -1.63
CA ASP A 164 7.11 2.92 -2.04
C ASP A 164 5.92 2.18 -1.46
N VAL A 165 5.60 2.42 -0.18
CA VAL A 165 4.38 1.93 0.49
C VAL A 165 3.13 2.34 -0.28
N SER A 166 3.01 3.64 -0.59
CA SER A 166 1.87 4.18 -1.34
C SER A 166 1.74 3.53 -2.72
N ARG A 167 2.87 3.22 -3.36
CA ARG A 167 2.94 2.51 -4.63
C ARG A 167 2.53 1.04 -4.46
N GLY A 168 3.05 0.34 -3.46
CA GLY A 168 2.73 -1.05 -3.17
C GLY A 168 1.24 -1.26 -2.90
N LEU A 169 0.65 -0.41 -2.06
CA LEU A 169 -0.80 -0.38 -1.82
C LEU A 169 -1.59 -0.12 -3.11
N ARG A 170 -1.09 0.73 -4.01
CA ARG A 170 -1.72 0.96 -5.32
C ARG A 170 -1.67 -0.28 -6.20
N PHE A 171 -0.50 -0.92 -6.29
CA PHE A 171 -0.32 -2.12 -7.11
C PHE A 171 -1.26 -3.22 -6.65
N GLN A 172 -1.33 -3.46 -5.34
CA GLN A 172 -2.28 -4.40 -4.73
C GLN A 172 -3.74 -4.06 -5.03
N ARG A 173 -4.18 -2.81 -4.83
CA ARG A 173 -5.57 -2.42 -5.14
C ARG A 173 -5.93 -2.70 -6.59
N VAL A 174 -5.10 -2.26 -7.54
CA VAL A 174 -5.40 -2.49 -8.96
C VAL A 174 -5.39 -3.98 -9.30
N SER A 175 -4.46 -4.75 -8.72
CA SER A 175 -4.48 -6.22 -8.84
C SER A 175 -5.78 -6.81 -8.31
N PHE A 176 -6.24 -6.45 -7.12
CA PHE A 176 -7.44 -7.07 -6.55
C PHE A 176 -8.71 -6.67 -7.30
N THR A 177 -8.84 -5.42 -7.76
CA THR A 177 -9.92 -5.00 -8.65
C THR A 177 -9.96 -5.88 -9.90
N ARG A 178 -8.79 -6.10 -10.53
CA ARG A 178 -8.66 -6.91 -11.74
C ARG A 178 -8.89 -8.41 -11.48
N GLY A 179 -8.43 -8.92 -10.34
CA GLY A 179 -8.61 -10.31 -9.92
C GLY A 179 -10.08 -10.71 -9.85
N TRP A 180 -10.98 -9.79 -9.46
CA TRP A 180 -12.43 -10.05 -9.52
C TRP A 180 -12.96 -10.27 -10.94
N ASP A 181 -12.33 -9.67 -11.95
CA ASP A 181 -12.72 -9.88 -13.34
C ASP A 181 -12.19 -11.23 -13.84
N GLU A 182 -10.91 -11.54 -13.59
CA GLU A 182 -10.30 -12.80 -14.03
C GLU A 182 -10.88 -14.02 -13.30
N MET A 183 -11.27 -13.88 -12.03
CA MET A 183 -11.82 -14.98 -11.21
C MET A 183 -13.07 -15.62 -11.82
N ARG A 184 -13.87 -14.85 -12.57
CA ARG A 184 -15.17 -15.28 -13.11
C ARG A 184 -15.06 -16.51 -14.00
N ASP A 185 -13.94 -16.63 -14.71
CA ASP A 185 -13.70 -17.65 -15.72
C ASP A 185 -12.67 -18.70 -15.26
N LEU A 186 -12.30 -18.70 -13.97
CA LEU A 186 -11.42 -19.73 -13.41
C LEU A 186 -12.19 -21.02 -13.10
N ASN A 187 -11.59 -22.15 -13.45
CA ASN A 187 -12.02 -23.45 -12.96
C ASN A 187 -11.65 -23.65 -11.48
N SER A 188 -12.18 -24.72 -10.86
CA SER A 188 -12.01 -24.99 -9.43
C SER A 188 -10.55 -25.18 -9.00
N GLN A 189 -9.71 -25.81 -9.83
CA GLN A 189 -8.30 -26.02 -9.54
C GLN A 189 -7.50 -24.71 -9.58
N SER A 190 -7.71 -23.90 -10.62
CA SER A 190 -7.05 -22.61 -10.78
C SER A 190 -7.51 -21.60 -9.71
N ALA A 191 -8.78 -21.63 -9.32
CA ALA A 191 -9.29 -20.83 -8.21
C ALA A 191 -8.65 -21.24 -6.87
N ALA A 192 -8.48 -22.53 -6.61
CA ALA A 192 -7.78 -23.02 -5.42
C ALA A 192 -6.31 -22.61 -5.41
N HIS A 193 -5.61 -22.71 -6.54
CA HIS A 193 -4.23 -22.25 -6.69
C HIS A 193 -4.10 -20.74 -6.39
N ALA A 194 -4.96 -19.93 -7.01
CA ALA A 194 -4.97 -18.49 -6.78
C ALA A 194 -5.28 -18.11 -5.33
N ALA A 195 -6.19 -18.84 -4.66
CA ALA A 195 -6.47 -18.65 -3.23
C ALA A 195 -5.21 -18.90 -2.38
N LEU A 196 -4.50 -20.02 -2.58
CA LEU A 196 -3.27 -20.31 -1.84
C LEU A 196 -2.17 -19.27 -2.08
N ARG A 197 -2.00 -18.82 -3.33
CA ARG A 197 -1.05 -17.74 -3.65
C ARG A 197 -1.42 -16.44 -2.93
N LEU A 198 -2.70 -16.05 -2.96
CA LEU A 198 -3.16 -14.82 -2.33
C LEU A 198 -3.11 -14.88 -0.79
N GLU A 199 -3.30 -16.07 -0.20
CA GLU A 199 -3.09 -16.31 1.23
C GLU A 199 -1.63 -16.11 1.63
N ASN A 200 -0.69 -16.61 0.81
CA ASN A 200 0.73 -16.40 1.02
C ASN A 200 1.11 -14.91 0.92
N ILE A 201 0.51 -14.17 -0.03
CA ILE A 201 0.70 -12.71 -0.14
C ILE A 201 0.13 -11.99 1.10
N ASP A 202 -1.05 -12.38 1.62
CA ASP A 202 -1.61 -11.79 2.85
C ASP A 202 -0.68 -12.02 4.04
N ARG A 203 -0.14 -13.23 4.19
CA ARG A 203 0.78 -13.60 5.28
C ARG A 203 2.13 -12.89 5.17
N ALA A 204 2.64 -12.70 3.96
CA ALA A 204 3.94 -12.08 3.71
C ALA A 204 3.91 -10.54 3.72
N THR A 205 2.73 -9.92 3.64
CA THR A 205 2.62 -8.46 3.69
C THR A 205 2.99 -7.96 5.08
N ALA A 206 3.95 -7.02 5.15
CA ALA A 206 4.41 -6.45 6.42
C ALA A 206 3.27 -5.85 7.26
N PRO A 207 3.33 -5.95 8.60
CA PRO A 207 2.37 -5.29 9.47
C PRO A 207 2.53 -3.76 9.41
N LEU A 208 1.44 -3.03 9.63
CA LEU A 208 1.42 -1.57 9.56
C LEU A 208 2.48 -0.91 10.47
N GLU A 209 2.78 -1.50 11.62
CA GLU A 209 3.80 -0.99 12.54
C GLU A 209 5.23 -1.04 11.97
N ALA A 210 5.56 -2.06 11.17
CA ALA A 210 6.87 -2.18 10.54
C ALA A 210 7.03 -1.12 9.44
N MET A 211 5.96 -0.90 8.67
CA MET A 211 5.86 0.19 7.70
C MET A 211 6.08 1.56 8.35
N ARG A 212 5.39 1.85 9.47
CA ARG A 212 5.57 3.11 10.22
C ARG A 212 6.98 3.24 10.81
N ALA A 213 7.58 2.13 11.22
CA ALA A 213 8.95 2.13 11.75
C ALA A 213 9.96 2.52 10.65
N GLU A 214 9.80 2.03 9.42
CA GLU A 214 10.66 2.44 8.32
C GLU A 214 10.44 3.90 7.90
N GLU A 215 9.18 4.36 7.87
CA GLU A 215 8.84 5.76 7.63
C GLU A 215 9.50 6.69 8.67
N LYS A 216 9.58 6.26 9.94
CA LYS A 216 10.32 6.99 10.99
C LYS A 216 11.79 7.15 10.62
N TRP A 217 12.46 6.07 10.23
CA TRP A 217 13.89 6.13 9.93
C TRP A 217 14.18 6.95 8.66
N ALA A 218 13.39 6.75 7.60
CA ALA A 218 13.50 7.51 6.37
C ALA A 218 13.24 9.01 6.61
N GLY A 219 12.21 9.35 7.39
CA GLY A 219 11.88 10.73 7.73
C GLY A 219 12.94 11.41 8.59
N LEU A 220 13.52 10.70 9.57
CA LEU A 220 14.64 11.20 10.38
C LEU A 220 15.86 11.50 9.50
N THR A 221 16.20 10.58 8.58
CA THR A 221 17.28 10.82 7.61
C THR A 221 17.01 12.08 6.79
N ALA A 222 15.79 12.25 6.25
CA ALA A 222 15.43 13.43 5.48
C ALA A 222 15.56 14.72 6.31
N ILE A 223 15.10 14.73 7.57
CA ILE A 223 15.23 15.87 8.48
C ILE A 223 16.70 16.21 8.77
N GLN A 224 17.53 15.20 9.00
CA GLN A 224 18.96 15.37 9.29
C GLN A 224 19.73 15.91 8.07
N GLN A 225 19.27 15.60 6.86
CA GLN A 225 19.95 15.91 5.60
C GLN A 225 19.34 17.08 4.83
N LEU A 226 18.24 17.68 5.33
CA LEU A 226 17.72 18.96 4.84
C LEU A 226 18.89 19.92 4.59
N ALA A 227 19.04 20.36 3.34
CA ALA A 227 20.20 21.14 2.91
C ALA A 227 20.31 22.43 3.73
N VAL A 228 21.19 22.41 4.74
CA VAL A 228 21.50 23.60 5.55
C VAL A 228 22.58 24.39 4.81
N PRO A 229 22.29 25.65 4.41
CA PRO A 229 23.31 26.55 3.89
C PRO A 229 24.52 26.59 4.83
N PRO A 230 25.77 26.59 4.33
CA PRO A 230 26.97 26.52 5.16
C PRO A 230 27.00 27.55 6.30
N ASN A 231 26.48 28.75 6.04
CA ASN A 231 26.37 29.86 7.00
C ASN A 231 25.36 29.62 8.15
N ARG A 232 24.39 28.70 7.99
CA ARG A 232 23.41 28.36 9.03
C ARG A 232 23.77 27.10 9.83
N ARG A 233 24.76 26.32 9.41
CA ARG A 233 25.17 25.08 10.11
C ARG A 233 25.72 25.35 11.52
N GLN A 234 26.33 26.52 11.72
CA GLN A 234 26.88 26.93 13.02
C GLN A 234 25.88 27.72 13.89
N ASP A 235 24.78 28.19 13.30
CA ASP A 235 23.75 28.97 14.00
C ASP A 235 23.08 28.12 15.10
N PRO A 236 23.21 28.49 16.38
CA PRO A 236 22.59 27.75 17.48
C PRO A 236 21.06 27.73 17.40
N PHE A 237 20.41 28.76 16.85
CA PHE A 237 18.95 28.77 16.70
C PHE A 237 18.50 27.74 15.67
N PHE A 238 19.16 27.70 14.51
CA PHE A 238 18.88 26.71 13.48
C PHE A 238 19.14 25.28 13.98
N ARG A 239 20.26 25.06 14.69
CA ARG A 239 20.56 23.74 15.29
C ARG A 239 19.51 23.35 16.33
N ALA A 240 19.12 24.26 17.22
CA ALA A 240 18.07 24.01 18.21
C ALA A 240 16.75 23.64 17.54
N PHE A 241 16.36 24.37 16.49
CA PHE A 241 15.16 24.11 15.70
C PHE A 241 15.21 22.73 15.03
N GLN A 242 16.29 22.41 14.32
CA GLN A 242 16.45 21.11 13.66
C GLN A 242 16.39 19.95 14.65
N ARG A 243 17.08 20.09 15.79
CA ARG A 243 17.11 19.09 16.86
C ARG A 243 15.77 18.93 17.57
N SER A 244 15.03 20.02 17.75
CA SER A 244 13.67 19.97 18.28
C SER A 244 12.73 19.25 17.33
N ASN A 245 12.79 19.55 16.03
CA ASN A 245 11.94 18.90 15.01
C ASN A 245 12.24 17.41 14.86
N GLU A 246 13.51 17.04 14.89
CA GLU A 246 13.96 15.65 14.83
C GLU A 246 13.34 14.81 15.94
N ARG A 247 13.35 15.31 17.17
CA ARG A 247 12.80 14.62 18.35
C ARG A 247 11.29 14.62 18.33
N HIS A 248 10.68 15.76 17.99
CA HIS A 248 9.24 15.81 17.84
C HIS A 248 8.78 14.77 16.81
N PHE A 249 9.36 14.77 15.61
CA PHE A 249 9.07 13.77 14.57
C PHE A 249 9.26 12.33 15.08
N ALA A 250 10.35 12.04 15.79
CA ALA A 250 10.57 10.71 16.34
C ALA A 250 9.47 10.29 17.34
N ASP A 251 9.09 11.19 18.24
CA ASP A 251 8.03 10.96 19.24
C ASP A 251 6.66 10.79 18.56
N GLU A 252 6.35 11.63 17.56
CA GLU A 252 5.11 11.54 16.76
C GLU A 252 5.02 10.17 16.06
N MET A 253 6.12 9.72 15.43
CA MET A 253 6.18 8.42 14.78
C MET A 253 6.11 7.26 15.77
N ASP A 254 6.70 7.37 16.96
CA ASP A 254 6.57 6.34 18.00
C ASP A 254 5.12 6.17 18.46
N LEU A 255 4.37 7.26 18.57
CA LEU A 255 2.93 7.20 18.84
C LEU A 255 2.17 6.53 17.69
N LEU A 256 2.51 6.81 16.43
CA LEU A 256 1.90 6.16 15.26
C LEU A 256 2.23 4.66 15.17
N ILE A 257 3.47 4.26 15.47
CA ILE A 257 3.89 2.85 15.54
C ILE A 257 3.10 2.13 16.63
N GLN A 258 2.98 2.73 17.82
CA GLN A 258 2.19 2.16 18.92
C GLN A 258 0.69 2.07 18.59
N ALA A 259 0.13 3.08 17.91
CA ALA A 259 -1.25 3.06 17.46
C ALA A 259 -1.49 1.97 16.40
N SER A 260 -0.51 1.72 15.52
CA SER A 260 -0.59 0.72 14.43
C SER A 260 -0.67 -0.73 14.91
N ARG A 261 -0.31 -0.99 16.17
CA ARG A 261 -0.47 -2.30 16.85
C ARG A 261 -1.90 -2.60 17.26
N ARG A 262 -2.76 -1.58 17.32
CA ARG A 262 -4.15 -1.72 17.77
C ARG A 262 -5.03 -2.06 16.57
N PRO A 263 -6.13 -2.82 16.76
CA PRO A 263 -7.14 -3.00 15.73
C PRO A 263 -7.63 -1.65 15.20
N TRP A 264 -8.08 -1.63 13.94
CA TRP A 264 -8.72 -0.46 13.36
C TRP A 264 -9.83 0.06 14.29
N SER A 265 -9.87 1.38 14.46
CA SER A 265 -10.96 2.07 15.14
C SER A 265 -11.29 3.35 14.38
N PRO A 266 -12.58 3.67 14.19
CA PRO A 266 -13.00 4.94 13.61
C PRO A 266 -12.51 6.18 14.39
N ALA A 267 -12.05 6.01 15.64
CA ALA A 267 -11.46 7.08 16.45
C ALA A 267 -9.99 7.39 16.10
N ILE A 268 -9.30 6.52 15.35
CA ILE A 268 -7.92 6.74 14.88
C ILE A 268 -7.84 7.86 13.81
N LYS A 269 -9.00 8.35 13.33
CA LYS A 269 -9.15 9.50 12.42
C LYS A 269 -8.48 10.77 12.92
N THR A 270 -8.34 10.93 14.24
CA THR A 270 -7.62 12.05 14.83
C THR A 270 -6.22 11.60 15.17
N ALA A 271 -5.27 12.29 14.54
CA ALA A 271 -3.87 12.30 14.90
C ALA A 271 -3.71 12.30 16.44
N PRO A 272 -2.86 11.44 17.04
CA PRO A 272 -2.79 11.29 18.50
C PRO A 272 -2.66 12.63 19.22
N ALA A 273 -3.34 12.78 20.36
CA ALA A 273 -3.29 14.00 21.17
C ALA A 273 -1.82 14.32 21.53
N GLY A 274 -1.33 15.50 21.13
CA GLY A 274 0.04 15.95 21.40
C GLY A 274 0.87 16.36 20.16
N LEU A 275 0.38 16.10 18.94
CA LEU A 275 1.03 16.56 17.71
C LEU A 275 0.97 18.08 17.60
N ASN A 276 2.11 18.75 17.40
CA ASN A 276 2.19 20.20 17.38
C ASN A 276 2.09 20.72 15.93
N PRO A 277 1.04 21.47 15.56
CA PRO A 277 0.79 21.87 14.17
C PRO A 277 1.83 22.84 13.59
N ILE A 278 2.72 23.40 14.42
CA ILE A 278 3.75 24.36 14.00
C ILE A 278 5.00 23.67 13.40
N TYR A 279 5.20 22.36 13.62
CA TYR A 279 6.50 21.70 13.38
C TYR A 279 6.48 20.43 12.53
N SER A 280 5.33 20.00 12.05
CA SER A 280 5.23 18.64 11.53
C SER A 280 5.62 18.54 10.05
N LEU A 281 6.92 18.40 9.78
CA LEU A 281 7.38 17.79 8.52
C LEU A 281 6.68 16.44 8.29
N ALA A 282 6.31 15.73 9.37
CA ALA A 282 5.46 14.53 9.35
C ALA A 282 4.12 14.77 8.63
N GLN A 283 3.38 15.83 8.94
CA GLN A 283 2.09 16.13 8.27
C GLN A 283 2.27 16.62 6.82
N MET A 284 3.45 17.14 6.49
CA MET A 284 3.79 17.58 5.13
C MET A 284 4.22 16.41 4.24
N LEU A 285 4.88 15.40 4.83
CA LEU A 285 5.30 14.17 4.17
C LEU A 285 4.21 13.09 4.19
N GLU A 286 3.23 13.21 5.09
CA GLU A 286 2.08 12.33 5.18
C GLU A 286 0.77 13.12 5.35
N PRO A 287 -0.20 12.97 4.43
CA PRO A 287 -1.58 13.22 4.76
C PRO A 287 -1.98 12.21 5.84
N ILE A 288 -1.93 12.67 7.10
CA ILE A 288 -1.89 12.00 8.42
C ILE A 288 -2.64 10.67 8.61
N ASP A 289 -3.57 10.27 7.74
CA ASP A 289 -4.36 9.05 7.92
C ASP A 289 -4.66 8.27 6.62
N ASN A 290 -4.11 8.67 5.46
CA ASN A 290 -4.42 7.94 4.22
C ASN A 290 -3.73 6.56 4.21
N ASN A 291 -2.46 6.42 4.57
CA ASN A 291 -1.78 5.13 4.48
C ASN A 291 -2.35 4.08 5.44
N GLY A 292 -2.73 4.48 6.67
CA GLY A 292 -3.39 3.60 7.64
C GLY A 292 -4.71 3.05 7.10
N PHE A 293 -5.64 3.93 6.73
CA PHE A 293 -6.89 3.50 6.10
C PHE A 293 -6.66 2.64 4.84
N GLN A 294 -5.76 3.08 3.95
CA GLN A 294 -5.50 2.35 2.70
C GLN A 294 -4.88 0.98 2.95
N TYR A 295 -4.09 0.81 4.01
CA TYR A 295 -3.58 -0.48 4.45
C TYR A 295 -4.72 -1.44 4.81
N TYR A 296 -5.60 -1.03 5.72
CA TYR A 296 -6.75 -1.86 6.14
C TYR A 296 -7.73 -2.10 4.98
N HIS A 297 -8.00 -1.09 4.17
CA HIS A 297 -8.84 -1.21 2.98
C HIS A 297 -8.27 -2.19 1.94
N THR A 298 -6.96 -2.14 1.72
CA THR A 298 -6.28 -3.07 0.80
C THR A 298 -6.27 -4.49 1.37
N ALA A 299 -6.04 -4.65 2.68
CA ALA A 299 -6.13 -5.95 3.35
C ALA A 299 -7.55 -6.53 3.28
N ALA A 300 -8.59 -5.70 3.43
CA ALA A 300 -9.98 -6.16 3.34
C ALA A 300 -10.29 -6.67 1.93
N ASN A 301 -9.94 -5.91 0.90
CA ASN A 301 -10.09 -6.34 -0.50
C ASN A 301 -9.32 -7.62 -0.82
N ARG A 302 -8.08 -7.73 -0.33
CA ARG A 302 -7.26 -8.93 -0.46
C ARG A 302 -7.95 -10.16 0.12
N ARG A 303 -8.43 -10.07 1.36
CA ARG A 303 -9.08 -11.18 2.07
C ARG A 303 -10.46 -11.51 1.53
N LEU A 304 -11.20 -10.52 1.01
CA LEU A 304 -12.45 -10.75 0.29
C LEU A 304 -12.22 -11.53 -1.01
N LEU A 305 -11.25 -11.12 -1.84
CA LEU A 305 -10.89 -11.83 -3.06
C LEU A 305 -10.37 -13.24 -2.77
N LEU A 306 -9.50 -13.39 -1.77
CA LEU A 306 -9.00 -14.68 -1.28
C LEU A 306 -10.15 -15.63 -0.91
N THR A 307 -11.09 -15.14 -0.11
CA THR A 307 -12.23 -15.94 0.34
C THR A 307 -13.14 -16.29 -0.83
N ALA A 308 -13.36 -15.36 -1.76
CA ALA A 308 -14.16 -15.61 -2.96
C ALA A 308 -13.52 -16.64 -3.91
N LEU A 309 -12.19 -16.63 -4.07
CA LEU A 309 -11.45 -17.66 -4.82
C LEU A 309 -11.62 -19.04 -4.18
N ALA A 310 -11.50 -19.13 -2.85
CA ALA A 310 -11.73 -20.38 -2.12
C ALA A 310 -13.19 -20.87 -2.21
N LEU A 311 -14.16 -19.95 -2.14
CA LEU A 311 -15.57 -20.26 -2.34
C LEU A 311 -15.85 -20.77 -3.77
N ASN A 312 -15.25 -20.14 -4.79
CA ASN A 312 -15.38 -20.58 -6.18
C ASN A 312 -14.78 -21.99 -6.37
N ALA A 313 -13.61 -22.25 -5.77
CA ALA A 313 -12.99 -23.57 -5.78
C ALA A 313 -13.88 -24.63 -5.10
N TYR A 314 -14.43 -24.33 -3.92
CA TYR A 314 -15.34 -25.22 -3.20
C TYR A 314 -16.62 -25.51 -4.01
N HIS A 315 -17.23 -24.46 -4.56
CA HIS A 315 -18.44 -24.58 -5.37
C HIS A 315 -18.20 -25.41 -6.63
N GLY A 316 -17.12 -25.13 -7.36
CA GLY A 316 -16.77 -25.90 -8.56
C GLY A 316 -16.44 -27.37 -8.28
N ALA A 317 -16.05 -27.73 -7.05
CA ALA A 317 -15.78 -29.11 -6.67
C ALA A 317 -17.00 -29.87 -6.11
N THR A 318 -17.96 -29.16 -5.52
CA THR A 318 -19.09 -29.78 -4.77
C THR A 318 -20.46 -29.47 -5.37
N GLY A 319 -20.55 -28.53 -6.30
CA GLY A 319 -21.79 -28.03 -6.88
C GLY A 319 -22.61 -27.12 -5.96
N THR A 320 -22.14 -26.80 -4.74
CA THR A 320 -22.85 -25.92 -3.79
C THR A 320 -21.86 -25.04 -3.03
N TYR A 321 -22.31 -23.88 -2.54
CA TYR A 321 -21.50 -23.09 -1.62
C TYR A 321 -21.53 -23.70 -0.20
N PRO A 322 -20.46 -23.53 0.60
CA PRO A 322 -20.43 -24.09 1.95
C PRO A 322 -21.44 -23.37 2.86
N ALA A 323 -21.96 -24.06 3.88
CA ALA A 323 -22.82 -23.47 4.90
C ALA A 323 -22.08 -22.46 5.79
N SER A 324 -20.76 -22.56 5.88
CA SER A 324 -19.90 -21.67 6.66
C SER A 324 -18.47 -21.60 6.12
N LEU A 325 -17.76 -20.50 6.40
CA LEU A 325 -16.36 -20.33 5.95
C LEU A 325 -15.39 -21.37 6.53
N SER A 326 -15.70 -21.99 7.68
CA SER A 326 -14.85 -23.04 8.26
C SER A 326 -14.73 -24.28 7.36
N GLN A 327 -15.70 -24.54 6.49
CA GLN A 327 -15.62 -25.66 5.54
C GLN A 327 -14.61 -25.42 4.40
N LEU A 328 -14.09 -24.21 4.25
CA LEU A 328 -13.00 -23.91 3.32
C LEU A 328 -11.65 -24.39 3.87
N THR A 329 -11.56 -24.66 5.17
CA THR A 329 -10.33 -25.07 5.85
C THR A 329 -10.29 -26.60 6.10
N PRO A 330 -9.10 -27.23 6.07
CA PRO A 330 -7.80 -26.69 5.67
C PRO A 330 -7.56 -26.77 4.14
N ARG A 331 -8.53 -27.29 3.37
CA ARG A 331 -8.31 -27.69 1.96
C ARG A 331 -8.05 -26.52 1.02
N TYR A 332 -8.83 -25.44 1.13
CA TYR A 332 -8.75 -24.29 0.22
C TYR A 332 -8.08 -23.08 0.88
N LEU A 333 -8.08 -23.03 2.21
CA LEU A 333 -7.47 -21.99 3.04
C LEU A 333 -6.82 -22.63 4.27
N SER A 334 -5.68 -22.11 4.71
CA SER A 334 -5.03 -22.55 5.95
C SER A 334 -5.83 -22.15 7.21
N SER A 335 -6.53 -21.02 7.16
CA SER A 335 -7.40 -20.55 8.24
C SER A 335 -8.50 -19.62 7.70
N VAL A 336 -9.57 -19.41 8.46
CA VAL A 336 -10.64 -18.48 8.07
C VAL A 336 -10.12 -17.03 8.12
N PRO A 337 -10.16 -16.26 7.01
CA PRO A 337 -9.63 -14.90 6.99
C PRO A 337 -10.38 -13.97 7.95
N ARG A 338 -9.61 -13.23 8.76
CA ARG A 338 -10.12 -12.22 9.68
C ARG A 338 -10.43 -10.92 8.95
N ASP A 339 -11.46 -10.23 9.40
CA ASP A 339 -11.82 -8.91 8.90
C ASP A 339 -10.87 -7.84 9.48
N PRO A 340 -10.10 -7.12 8.65
CA PRO A 340 -9.18 -6.08 9.12
C PRO A 340 -9.87 -4.89 9.79
N PHE A 341 -11.15 -4.65 9.49
CA PHE A 341 -11.93 -3.57 10.09
C PHE A 341 -12.72 -4.00 11.34
N SER A 342 -12.72 -5.29 11.67
CA SER A 342 -13.38 -5.78 12.88
C SER A 342 -12.56 -5.45 14.12
N PRO A 343 -13.09 -4.69 15.10
CA PRO A 343 -12.36 -4.34 16.32
C PRO A 343 -11.97 -5.58 17.15
N SER A 344 -12.79 -6.64 17.09
CA SER A 344 -12.58 -7.93 17.75
C SER A 344 -11.79 -8.93 16.91
N SER A 345 -11.28 -8.53 15.75
CA SER A 345 -10.61 -9.42 14.79
C SER A 345 -11.47 -10.62 14.38
N SER A 346 -12.79 -10.43 14.27
CA SER A 346 -13.72 -11.49 13.85
C SER A 346 -13.49 -11.86 12.38
N PRO A 347 -13.91 -13.07 11.93
CA PRO A 347 -13.92 -13.43 10.51
C PRO A 347 -14.68 -12.44 9.63
N LEU A 348 -14.38 -12.46 8.34
CA LEU A 348 -15.26 -11.85 7.32
C LEU A 348 -16.68 -12.40 7.45
N GLN A 349 -17.68 -11.56 7.17
CA GLN A 349 -19.08 -11.94 7.25
C GLN A 349 -19.49 -12.69 5.99
N TYR A 350 -20.14 -13.83 6.17
CA TYR A 350 -20.56 -14.72 5.08
C TYR A 350 -21.97 -15.24 5.31
N LYS A 351 -22.81 -15.21 4.26
CA LYS A 351 -24.15 -15.80 4.26
C LYS A 351 -24.41 -16.49 2.94
N GLN A 352 -24.64 -17.80 2.97
CA GLN A 352 -25.08 -18.55 1.79
C GLN A 352 -26.49 -18.10 1.36
N ARG A 353 -26.73 -18.01 0.05
CA ARG A 353 -28.00 -17.61 -0.57
C ARG A 353 -28.30 -18.48 -1.79
N GLY A 354 -28.63 -19.76 -1.55
CA GLY A 354 -28.84 -20.74 -2.62
C GLY A 354 -27.60 -20.90 -3.49
N GLU A 355 -27.76 -20.65 -4.79
CA GLU A 355 -26.70 -20.65 -5.82
C GLU A 355 -25.76 -19.42 -5.75
N THR A 356 -25.92 -18.56 -4.75
CA THR A 356 -25.11 -17.36 -4.54
C THR A 356 -24.69 -17.24 -3.08
N TYR A 357 -23.92 -16.20 -2.75
CA TYR A 357 -23.58 -15.86 -1.39
C TYR A 357 -23.44 -14.35 -1.21
N LEU A 358 -23.52 -13.90 0.04
CA LEU A 358 -23.09 -12.58 0.48
C LEU A 358 -21.80 -12.75 1.28
N LEU A 359 -20.78 -11.96 0.92
CA LEU A 359 -19.49 -11.91 1.59
C LEU A 359 -19.08 -10.43 1.76
N TYR A 360 -18.71 -10.02 2.96
CA TYR A 360 -18.34 -8.63 3.22
C TYR A 360 -17.43 -8.45 4.44
N SER A 361 -16.76 -7.30 4.47
CA SER A 361 -16.10 -6.73 5.65
C SER A 361 -17.00 -5.64 6.24
N VAL A 362 -16.99 -5.48 7.56
CA VAL A 362 -17.77 -4.46 8.29
C VAL A 362 -17.38 -3.02 7.96
N GLY A 363 -16.30 -2.82 7.21
CA GLY A 363 -15.93 -1.52 6.67
C GLY A 363 -15.40 -0.51 7.70
N PRO A 364 -15.04 0.71 7.25
CA PRO A 364 -14.27 1.66 8.04
C PRO A 364 -15.02 2.28 9.22
N ASP A 365 -16.34 2.17 9.29
CA ASP A 365 -17.12 2.56 10.46
C ASP A 365 -17.12 1.50 11.57
N ALA A 366 -16.54 0.32 11.30
CA ALA A 366 -16.41 -0.83 12.19
C ALA A 366 -17.75 -1.37 12.72
N LYS A 367 -18.85 -1.17 11.97
CA LYS A 367 -20.19 -1.63 12.33
C LYS A 367 -20.72 -2.56 11.25
N ASP A 368 -21.15 -3.76 11.65
CA ASP A 368 -21.84 -4.67 10.72
C ASP A 368 -23.16 -4.02 10.28
N ASN A 369 -23.28 -3.70 8.99
CA ASN A 369 -24.51 -3.15 8.40
C ASN A 369 -25.30 -4.21 7.63
N GLY A 370 -25.05 -5.49 7.91
CA GLY A 370 -25.80 -6.62 7.37
C GLY A 370 -25.48 -6.96 5.92
N GLY A 371 -24.39 -6.42 5.37
CA GLY A 371 -24.01 -6.47 3.95
C GLY A 371 -24.52 -5.27 3.14
N ALA A 372 -24.82 -4.14 3.78
CA ALA A 372 -25.22 -2.92 3.10
C ALA A 372 -23.99 -2.23 2.52
N ALA A 373 -23.81 -2.36 1.20
CA ALA A 373 -22.63 -1.85 0.52
C ALA A 373 -22.44 -0.34 0.73
N ILE A 374 -21.19 0.07 0.91
CA ILE A 374 -20.80 1.48 0.92
C ILE A 374 -21.13 2.12 -0.43
N ILE A 375 -21.85 3.25 -0.38
CA ILE A 375 -22.23 4.06 -1.56
C ILE A 375 -21.73 5.49 -1.36
N THR A 376 -20.82 5.94 -2.23
CA THR A 376 -20.40 7.33 -2.35
C THR A 376 -21.32 8.07 -3.33
N ILE A 377 -22.13 8.98 -2.79
CA ILE A 377 -23.15 9.73 -3.56
C ILE A 377 -22.55 11.01 -4.16
N SER A 378 -21.53 11.59 -3.52
CA SER A 378 -20.82 12.78 -4.03
C SER A 378 -19.33 12.82 -3.67
N VAL A 379 -18.53 13.48 -4.52
CA VAL A 379 -17.13 13.86 -4.27
C VAL A 379 -16.98 15.32 -4.66
N ASN A 380 -16.46 16.16 -3.76
CA ASN A 380 -16.31 17.61 -3.96
C ASN A 380 -17.61 18.28 -4.47
N HIS A 381 -18.74 17.93 -3.85
CA HIS A 381 -20.10 18.40 -4.21
C HIS A 381 -20.57 18.05 -5.62
N ARG A 382 -19.90 17.14 -6.32
CA ARG A 382 -20.35 16.62 -7.62
C ARG A 382 -20.97 15.23 -7.44
N PRO A 383 -22.13 14.96 -8.07
CA PRO A 383 -22.73 13.64 -8.05
C PRO A 383 -21.81 12.65 -8.76
N VAL A 384 -21.72 11.44 -8.20
CA VAL A 384 -20.82 10.40 -8.68
C VAL A 384 -21.63 9.32 -9.41
N THR A 385 -21.16 8.89 -10.58
CA THR A 385 -21.78 7.84 -11.40
C THR A 385 -20.81 6.70 -11.70
N GLY A 386 -21.36 5.54 -12.07
CA GLY A 386 -20.56 4.35 -12.44
C GLY A 386 -19.73 3.79 -11.27
N ALA A 387 -18.53 3.29 -11.57
CA ALA A 387 -17.67 2.62 -10.60
C ALA A 387 -17.27 3.51 -9.40
N GLN A 388 -17.19 4.83 -9.59
CA GLN A 388 -16.85 5.76 -8.51
C GLN A 388 -17.92 5.78 -7.40
N LYS A 389 -19.15 5.31 -7.68
CA LYS A 389 -20.23 5.18 -6.69
C LYS A 389 -19.87 4.23 -5.54
N TYR A 390 -18.99 3.27 -5.77
CA TYR A 390 -18.60 2.27 -4.76
C TYR A 390 -17.23 2.55 -4.14
N PHE A 391 -16.68 3.75 -4.39
CA PHE A 391 -15.43 4.17 -3.79
C PHE A 391 -15.56 4.25 -2.27
N VAL A 392 -14.61 3.66 -1.55
CA VAL A 392 -14.56 3.62 -0.09
C VAL A 392 -13.60 4.69 0.41
N LYS A 393 -14.06 5.48 1.38
CA LYS A 393 -13.28 6.49 2.10
C LYS A 393 -13.17 6.10 3.57
N SER A 394 -12.24 6.71 4.30
CA SER A 394 -12.07 6.48 5.74
C SER A 394 -13.29 6.91 6.58
N ASP A 395 -14.14 7.78 6.04
CA ASP A 395 -15.38 8.26 6.65
C ASP A 395 -16.64 7.59 6.08
N SER A 396 -16.50 6.60 5.19
CA SER A 396 -17.63 5.84 4.67
C SER A 396 -18.38 5.09 5.77
N VAL A 397 -19.69 5.02 5.62
CA VAL A 397 -20.62 4.23 6.45
C VAL A 397 -21.16 3.11 5.58
N GLY A 398 -21.21 1.88 6.11
CA GLY A 398 -21.55 0.69 5.34
C GLY A 398 -20.46 -0.38 5.37
N ASP A 399 -20.81 -1.50 4.75
CA ASP A 399 -19.93 -2.66 4.59
C ASP A 399 -19.18 -2.61 3.24
N ILE A 400 -17.95 -3.14 3.23
CA ILE A 400 -17.20 -3.39 1.99
C ILE A 400 -17.66 -4.74 1.45
N VAL A 401 -18.53 -4.72 0.44
CA VAL A 401 -19.15 -5.93 -0.12
C VAL A 401 -18.32 -6.49 -1.27
N ALA A 402 -18.03 -7.79 -1.20
CA ALA A 402 -17.28 -8.53 -2.21
C ALA A 402 -17.84 -8.32 -3.63
N GLY A 403 -16.98 -7.98 -4.58
CA GLY A 403 -17.35 -7.73 -5.98
C GLY A 403 -18.12 -6.42 -6.25
N VAL A 404 -18.53 -5.68 -5.21
CA VAL A 404 -19.23 -4.38 -5.32
C VAL A 404 -18.25 -3.23 -5.08
N ASN A 405 -17.59 -3.21 -3.93
CA ASN A 405 -16.62 -2.19 -3.53
C ASN A 405 -15.20 -2.57 -3.97
N LYS A 406 -15.03 -2.91 -5.26
CA LYS A 406 -13.78 -3.42 -5.84
C LYS A 406 -12.92 -2.38 -6.56
#